data_AF-A0A7Y2EJN3-F1
#
_entry.id   AF-A0A7Y2EJN3-F1
#
_cell.length_a   1.000
_cell.length_b   1.000
_cell.length_c   1.000
_cell.angle_alpha   90.00
_cell.angle_beta   90.00
_cell.angle_gamma   90.00
#
_symmetry.space_group_name_H-M   'P 1'
#
loop_
_entity.id
_entity.type
_entity.pdbx_description
1 polymer ?
#
loop_
_entity_poly.entity_id
_entity_poly.type
_entity_poly.pdbx_seq_one_letter_code
_entity_poly.pdbx_strand_id
1 'polypeptide(L)' 'GEISWKKPLSCHLYPVRVKDYTEFSAVNYHKWHICDDACTLGKELQLPIYKFVKEALIRKFGSDWYDALEKVALKVKKH' A
#
# COMPACT_ATOMS: atom_id res chain seq x y z
N GLY A 1 -21.71 0.29 -8.34
CA GLY A 1 -22.26 -0.70 -7.41
C GLY A 1 -21.80 -0.36 -6.02
N GLU A 2 -22.68 0.21 -5.20
CA GLU A 2 -22.42 0.48 -3.79
C GLU A 2 -22.62 -0.80 -2.99
N ILE A 3 -21.53 -1.31 -2.45
CA ILE A 3 -21.55 -2.41 -1.49
C ILE A 3 -21.24 -1.75 -0.15
N SER A 4 -22.20 -1.72 0.77
CA SER A 4 -22.08 -1.20 2.13
C SER A 4 -21.19 -2.07 3.04
N TRP A 5 -20.61 -3.14 2.49
CA TRP A 5 -19.63 -3.98 3.15
C TRP A 5 -18.24 -3.38 2.98
N LYS A 6 -17.57 -3.01 4.10
CA LYS A 6 -16.18 -2.55 4.06
C LYS A 6 -15.33 -3.61 3.36
N LYS A 7 -14.70 -3.25 2.24
CA LYS A 7 -13.85 -4.16 1.46
C LYS A 7 -12.92 -4.95 2.40
N PRO A 8 -12.71 -6.25 2.14
CA PRO A 8 -11.78 -7.04 2.92
C PRO A 8 -10.40 -6.37 2.87
N LEU A 9 -9.67 -6.46 3.98
CA LEU A 9 -8.40 -5.78 4.18
C LEU A 9 -7.40 -6.07 3.04
N SER A 10 -7.43 -7.29 2.52
CA SER A 10 -6.62 -7.75 1.38
C SER A 10 -6.93 -7.05 0.05
N CYS A 11 -8.20 -6.69 -0.21
CA CYS A 11 -8.60 -5.92 -1.38
C CYS A 11 -8.25 -4.44 -1.22
N HIS A 12 -8.35 -3.90 0.00
CA HIS A 12 -7.97 -2.52 0.31
C HIS A 12 -6.45 -2.30 0.31
N LEU A 13 -5.67 -3.35 0.56
CA LEU A 13 -4.22 -3.29 0.49
C LEU A 13 -3.69 -3.41 -0.95
N TYR A 14 -4.48 -3.83 -1.93
CA TYR A 14 -3.97 -3.99 -3.31
C TYR A 14 -3.43 -2.66 -3.86
N PRO A 15 -2.20 -2.61 -4.42
CA PRO A 15 -1.33 -3.72 -4.85
C PRO A 15 -0.32 -4.24 -3.79
N VAL A 16 -0.37 -3.75 -2.56
CA VAL A 16 0.41 -4.29 -1.43
C VAL A 16 -0.17 -5.63 -0.96
N ARG A 17 0.70 -6.61 -0.81
CA ARG A 17 0.40 -7.95 -0.29
C ARG A 17 1.22 -8.19 0.96
N VAL A 18 0.54 -8.64 2.01
CA VAL A 18 1.21 -9.01 3.27
C VAL A 18 1.17 -10.52 3.39
N LYS A 19 2.34 -11.13 3.56
CA LYS A 19 2.50 -12.54 3.89
C LYS A 19 2.98 -12.63 5.33
N ASP A 20 2.21 -13.32 6.16
CA ASP A 20 2.55 -13.52 7.56
C ASP A 20 3.41 -14.80 7.66
N TYR A 21 4.67 -14.65 8.07
CA TYR A 21 5.58 -15.75 8.43
C TYR A 21 5.59 -15.92 9.95
N THR A 22 6.14 -17.04 10.42
CA THR A 22 6.18 -17.41 11.84
C THR A 22 6.86 -16.35 12.72
N GLU A 23 7.83 -15.62 12.17
CA GLU A 23 8.65 -14.64 12.90
C GLU A 23 8.40 -13.18 12.47
N PHE A 24 7.77 -12.95 11.30
CA PHE A 24 7.56 -11.60 10.77
C PHE A 24 6.49 -11.55 9.67
N SER A 25 5.93 -10.36 9.44
CA SER A 25 5.04 -10.11 8.29
C SER A 25 5.82 -9.44 7.16
N ALA A 26 5.92 -10.09 6.00
CA ALA A 26 6.53 -9.49 4.81
C ALA A 26 5.50 -8.69 4.02
N VAL A 27 5.80 -7.40 3.83
CA VAL A 27 4.98 -6.47 3.04
C VAL A 27 5.61 -6.31 1.67
N ASN A 28 4.98 -6.88 0.64
CA ASN A 28 5.49 -6.91 -0.74
C ASN A 28 4.56 -6.16 -1.68
N TYR A 29 5.14 -5.39 -2.60
CA TYR A 29 4.40 -4.79 -3.71
C TYR A 29 4.23 -5.82 -4.82
N HIS A 30 2.98 -6.13 -5.19
CA HIS A 30 2.68 -7.00 -6.31
C HIS A 30 2.56 -6.18 -7.60
N LYS A 31 3.62 -6.18 -8.41
CA LYS A 31 3.64 -5.53 -9.72
C LYS A 31 2.97 -6.46 -10.74
N TRP A 32 1.70 -6.21 -11.06
CA TRP A 32 1.01 -6.95 -12.13
C TRP A 32 1.30 -6.29 -13.49
N HIS A 33 1.63 -7.08 -14.51
CA HIS A 33 1.95 -6.64 -15.87
C HIS A 33 0.82 -5.87 -16.59
N ILE A 34 -0.43 -6.04 -16.17
CA ILE A 34 -1.59 -5.24 -16.64
C ILE A 34 -1.66 -3.83 -16.01
N CYS A 35 -0.68 -3.46 -15.18
CA CYS A 35 -0.58 -2.14 -14.56
C CYS A 35 -0.17 -1.04 -15.57
N ASP A 36 0.19 -1.35 -16.82
CA ASP A 36 0.60 -0.31 -17.77
C ASP A 36 -0.51 0.73 -18.04
N ASP A 37 -1.76 0.30 -18.15
CA ASP A 37 -2.90 1.21 -18.34
C ASP A 37 -3.22 2.01 -17.06
N ALA A 38 -3.20 1.36 -15.89
CA ALA A 38 -3.41 2.02 -14.59
C ALA A 38 -2.23 2.95 -14.22
N CYS A 39 -1.02 2.67 -14.71
CA CYS A 39 0.16 3.51 -14.57
C CYS A 39 0.04 4.79 -15.40
N THR A 40 -0.75 4.80 -16.48
CA THR A 40 -0.97 6.04 -17.24
C THR A 40 -1.74 7.06 -16.39
N LEU A 41 -2.77 6.63 -15.66
CA LEU A 41 -3.49 7.46 -14.68
C LEU A 41 -2.65 7.74 -13.42
N GLY A 42 -1.91 6.73 -12.95
CA GLY A 42 -1.03 6.85 -11.77
C GLY A 42 0.20 7.75 -11.99
N LYS A 43 0.68 7.87 -13.24
CA LYS A 43 1.77 8.78 -13.62
C LYS A 43 1.38 10.23 -13.45
N GLU A 44 0.12 10.60 -13.71
CA GLU A 44 -0.37 11.96 -13.50
C GLU A 44 -0.40 12.33 -12.01
N LEU A 45 -0.70 11.36 -11.14
CA LEU A 45 -0.80 11.58 -9.70
C LEU A 45 0.54 11.49 -8.95
N GLN A 46 1.61 10.92 -9.53
CA GLN A 46 2.93 10.70 -8.92
C GLN A 46 2.90 10.26 -7.43
N LEU A 47 1.81 9.62 -7.02
CA LEU A 47 1.55 9.31 -5.63
C LEU A 47 2.22 7.98 -5.29
N PRO A 48 3.12 7.94 -4.30
CA PRO A 48 3.70 6.69 -3.85
C PRO A 48 2.63 5.70 -3.40
N ILE A 49 2.78 4.41 -3.74
CA ILE A 49 1.82 3.36 -3.43
C ILE A 49 1.50 3.28 -1.93
N TYR A 50 2.49 3.47 -1.06
CA TYR A 50 2.27 3.45 0.40
C TYR A 50 1.30 4.56 0.87
N LYS A 51 1.25 5.70 0.17
CA LYS A 51 0.27 6.77 0.44
C LYS A 51 -1.11 6.41 -0.08
N PHE A 52 -1.19 5.73 -1.22
CA PHE A 52 -2.46 5.28 -1.80
C PHE A 52 -3.17 4.28 -0.88
N VAL A 53 -2.44 3.36 -0.26
CA VAL A 53 -3.00 2.37 0.68
C VAL A 53 -2.88 2.78 2.15
N LYS A 54 -2.74 4.08 2.46
CA LYS A 54 -2.53 4.60 3.82
C LYS A 54 -3.55 4.06 4.83
N GLU A 55 -4.84 4.21 4.53
CA GLU A 55 -5.91 3.76 5.41
C GLU A 55 -5.84 2.25 5.68
N ALA A 56 -5.52 1.47 4.64
CA ALA A 56 -5.41 0.03 4.74
C ALA A 56 -4.18 -0.41 5.56
N LEU A 57 -3.05 0.30 5.44
CA LEU A 57 -1.85 0.07 6.24
C LEU A 57 -2.07 0.43 7.71
N ILE A 58 -2.68 1.58 7.99
CA ILE A 58 -3.02 2.01 9.35
C ILE A 58 -3.98 1.00 9.99
N ARG A 59 -4.98 0.52 9.24
CA ARG A 59 -5.92 -0.50 9.73
C ARG A 59 -5.25 -1.86 10.00
N LYS A 60 -4.18 -2.22 9.28
CA LYS A 60 -3.47 -3.49 9.47
C LYS A 60 -2.41 -3.43 10.56
N PHE A 61 -1.59 -2.38 10.56
CA PHE A 61 -0.35 -2.29 11.35
C PHE A 61 -0.39 -1.18 12.41
N GLY A 62 -1.41 -0.33 12.41
CA GLY A 62 -1.51 0.83 13.29
C GLY A 62 -0.94 2.11 12.68
N SER A 63 -1.30 3.25 13.28
CA SER A 63 -0.82 4.58 12.90
C SER A 63 0.69 4.72 13.11
N ASP A 64 1.20 4.22 14.24
CA ASP A 64 2.60 4.38 14.63
C ASP A 64 3.55 3.70 13.64
N TRP A 65 3.14 2.53 13.11
CA TRP A 65 3.87 1.82 12.07
C TRP A 65 3.88 2.61 10.76
N TYR A 66 2.73 3.19 10.36
CA TYR A 66 2.63 4.00 9.16
C TYR A 66 3.50 5.26 9.25
N ASP A 67 3.52 5.92 10.41
CA ASP A 67 4.33 7.12 10.64
C ASP A 67 5.83 6.81 10.58
N ALA A 68 6.25 5.65 11.10
CA ALA A 68 7.62 5.16 10.97
C ALA A 68 7.98 4.91 9.50
N LEU A 69 7.08 4.26 8.73
CA LEU A 69 7.25 4.04 7.30
C LEU A 69 7.39 5.36 6.54
N GLU A 70 6.57 6.37 6.86
CA GLU A 70 6.61 7.68 6.19
C GLU A 70 7.94 8.40 6.46
N LYS A 71 8.45 8.35 7.70
CA LYS A 71 9.78 8.90 8.04
C LYS A 71 10.89 8.23 7.24
N VAL A 72 10.83 6.91 7.05
CA VAL A 72 11.82 6.16 6.23
C VAL A 72 11.67 6.54 4.76
N ALA A 73 10.44 6.59 4.23
CA ALA A 73 10.19 6.96 2.85
C ALA A 73 10.70 8.37 2.50
N LEU A 74 10.58 9.33 3.44
CA LEU A 74 11.16 10.67 3.29
C LEU A 74 12.69 10.67 3.23
N LYS A 75 13.34 9.75 3.94
CA LYS A 75 14.81 9.57 3.87
C LYS A 75 15.23 8.96 2.54
N VAL A 76 14.48 7.97 2.03
CA VAL A 76 14.80 7.28 0.76
C VAL A 76 14.63 8.19 -0.46
N LYS A 77 13.66 9.12 -0.46
CA LYS A 77 13.46 10.08 -1.57
C LYS A 77 14.58 11.12 -1.75
N LYS A 78 15.54 11.20 -0.83
CA LYS A 78 16.68 12.14 -0.89
C LYS A 78 17.91 11.58 -1.64
N HIS A 79 17.78 10.48 -2.36
CA HIS A 79 18.82 9.90 -3.21
C HIS A 79 18.30 9.64 -4.61
#